data_AF-A0A917UNY6-F1
#
_entry.id   AF-A0A917UNY6-F1
#
_cell.length_a   1.000
_cell.length_b   1.000
_cell.length_c   1.000
_cell.angle_alpha   90.00
_cell.angle_beta   90.00
_cell.angle_gamma   90.00
#
_symmetry.space_group_name_H-M   'P 1'
#
loop_
_entity.id
_entity.type
_entity.pdbx_description
1 polymer ?
#
loop_
_entity_poly.entity_id
_entity_poly.type
_entity_poly.pdbx_seq_one_letter_code
_entity_poly.pdbx_strand_id
1 'polypeptide(L)'
;MLEQLDVTDDERETLEGDREAVTALAERLADTPTPAGPTPRDLGTTSTFVPLTQLMSTVSAKAPGQHGRRDTDRKSPGYQE
;
A
#
# COMPACT_ATOMS: atom_id res chain seq x y z
N MET A 1 13.17 0.44 9.89
CA MET A 1 14.14 1.37 9.29
C MET A 1 13.38 2.66 9.08
N LEU A 2 13.69 3.68 9.87
CA LEU A 2 13.07 5.01 9.74
C LEU A 2 14.09 5.88 9.01
N GLU A 3 13.70 6.46 7.90
CA GLU A 3 14.54 7.39 7.16
C GLU A 3 14.69 8.68 7.97
N GLN A 4 15.91 9.19 8.05
CA GLN A 4 16.17 10.51 8.63
C GLN A 4 15.86 11.55 7.55
N LEU A 5 14.73 12.24 7.72
CA LEU A 5 14.33 13.36 6.88
C LEU A 5 14.66 14.66 7.60
N ASP A 6 15.44 15.52 6.95
CA ASP A 6 15.67 16.89 7.39
C ASP A 6 14.43 17.72 7.03
N VAL A 7 13.50 17.83 7.99
CA VAL A 7 12.30 18.67 7.88
C VAL A 7 12.52 19.99 8.60
N THR A 8 12.22 21.08 7.90
CA THR A 8 12.21 22.45 8.44
C THR A 8 11.09 22.63 9.47
N ASP A 9 11.15 23.71 10.25
CA ASP A 9 10.16 23.98 11.29
C ASP A 9 8.75 24.21 10.71
N ASP A 10 8.63 24.92 9.57
CA ASP A 10 7.36 25.15 8.89
C ASP A 10 6.73 23.84 8.37
N GLU A 11 7.57 22.93 7.86
CA GLU A 11 7.12 21.60 7.42
C GLU A 11 6.70 20.74 8.61
N ARG A 12 7.38 20.85 9.76
CA ARG A 12 6.98 20.15 10.99
C ARG A 12 5.63 20.64 11.50
N GLU A 13 5.41 21.95 11.53
CA GLU A 13 4.13 22.55 11.95
C GLU A 13 3.00 22.08 11.05
N THR A 14 3.21 22.08 9.73
CA THR A 14 2.24 21.58 8.75
C THR A 14 1.91 20.10 8.97
N LEU A 15 2.91 19.27 9.28
CA LEU A 15 2.75 17.82 9.44
C LEU A 15 2.17 17.41 10.79
N GLU A 16 2.11 18.28 11.79
CA GLU A 16 1.74 17.88 13.15
C GLU A 16 0.29 17.35 13.21
N GLY A 17 -0.66 18.06 12.62
CA GLY A 17 -2.05 17.61 12.54
C GLY A 17 -2.21 16.32 11.73
N ASP A 18 -1.42 16.15 10.67
CA ASP A 18 -1.41 14.92 9.86
C ASP A 18 -0.90 13.72 10.66
N ARG A 19 0.12 13.92 11.50
CA ARG A 19 0.65 12.88 12.41
C ARG A 19 -0.38 12.47 13.45
N GLU A 20 -1.09 13.42 14.03
CA GLU A 20 -2.19 13.13 14.96
C GLU A 20 -3.30 12.32 14.28
N ALA A 21 -3.70 12.71 13.08
CA ALA A 21 -4.72 12.01 12.30
C ALA A 21 -4.31 10.56 11.97
N VAL A 22 -3.05 10.34 11.55
CA VAL A 22 -2.50 9.00 11.31
C VAL A 22 -2.47 8.18 12.58
N THR A 23 -2.09 8.77 13.71
CA THR A 23 -2.06 8.09 15.02
C THR A 23 -3.46 7.66 15.44
N ALA A 24 -4.45 8.54 15.32
CA ALA A 24 -5.84 8.23 15.63
C ALA A 24 -6.41 7.13 14.71
N LEU A 25 -6.03 7.13 13.44
CA LEU A 25 -6.40 6.06 12.51
C LEU A 25 -5.75 4.73 12.91
N ALA A 26 -4.47 4.75 13.27
CA ALA A 26 -3.74 3.55 13.70
C ALA A 26 -4.38 2.93 14.95
N GLU A 27 -4.74 3.74 15.95
CA GLU A 27 -5.44 3.27 17.16
C GLU A 27 -6.78 2.60 16.84
N ARG A 28 -7.57 3.19 15.94
CA ARG A 28 -8.84 2.58 15.51
C ARG A 28 -8.65 1.26 14.76
N LEU A 29 -7.61 1.16 13.94
CA LEU A 29 -7.31 -0.05 13.17
C LEU A 29 -6.66 -1.13 14.03
N ALA A 30 -6.09 -0.79 15.18
CA ALA A 30 -5.38 -1.71 16.05
C ALA A 30 -6.24 -2.89 16.52
N ASP A 31 -7.56 -2.69 16.63
CA ASP A 31 -8.55 -3.70 17.02
C ASP A 31 -9.32 -4.29 15.82
N THR A 32 -9.02 -3.88 14.59
CA THR A 32 -9.70 -4.39 13.40
C THR A 32 -9.07 -5.72 12.98
N PRO A 33 -9.85 -6.82 12.85
CA PRO A 33 -9.33 -8.09 12.36
C PRO A 33 -8.69 -7.94 10.99
N THR A 34 -7.48 -8.47 10.84
CA THR A 34 -6.88 -8.61 9.51
C THR A 34 -7.64 -9.69 8.72
N PRO A 35 -7.53 -9.73 7.38
CA PRO A 35 -8.11 -10.82 6.60
C PRO A 35 -7.65 -12.23 7.01
N ALA A 36 -6.48 -12.34 7.66
CA ALA A 36 -5.96 -13.60 8.20
C ALA A 36 -6.56 -13.98 9.56
N GLY A 37 -7.39 -13.13 10.17
CA GLY A 37 -8.05 -13.36 11.45
C GLY A 37 -7.57 -12.44 12.60
N PRO A 38 -6.29 -12.48 13.00
CA PRO A 38 -5.83 -11.75 14.18
C PRO A 38 -5.84 -10.23 13.96
N THR A 39 -5.99 -9.46 15.04
CA THR A 39 -5.86 -8.00 15.01
C THR A 39 -4.39 -7.58 15.04
N PRO A 40 -4.05 -6.34 14.62
CA PRO A 40 -2.71 -5.80 14.82
C PRO A 40 -2.23 -5.84 16.28
N ARG A 41 -3.11 -5.63 17.27
CA ARG A 41 -2.75 -5.80 18.70
C ARG A 41 -2.35 -7.24 19.02
N ASP A 42 -3.11 -8.23 18.54
CA ASP A 42 -2.79 -9.64 18.74
C ASP A 42 -1.44 -10.00 18.11
N LEU A 43 -1.16 -9.49 16.91
CA LEU A 43 0.10 -9.70 16.20
C LEU A 43 1.28 -9.04 16.92
N GLY A 44 1.11 -7.82 17.47
CA GLY A 44 2.15 -7.07 18.17
C GLY A 44 2.61 -7.70 19.49
N THR A 45 1.81 -8.59 20.08
CA THR A 45 2.23 -9.36 21.28
C THR A 45 3.21 -10.49 20.94
N THR A 46 3.25 -10.91 19.67
CA THR A 46 4.23 -11.89 19.18
C THR A 46 5.40 -11.12 18.59
N SER A 47 6.58 -11.18 19.21
CA SER A 47 7.80 -10.58 18.64
C SER A 47 8.19 -11.33 17.36
N THR A 48 7.55 -10.97 16.25
CA THR A 48 7.87 -11.49 14.93
C THR A 48 8.67 -10.40 14.23
N PHE A 49 9.99 -10.44 14.40
CA PHE A 49 10.87 -9.63 13.57
C PHE A 49 10.72 -10.09 12.11
N VAL A 50 10.11 -9.27 11.27
CA VAL A 50 10.07 -9.49 9.83
C VAL A 50 11.15 -8.61 9.19
N PRO A 51 12.21 -9.20 8.61
CA PRO A 51 13.20 -8.44 7.87
C PRO A 51 12.53 -7.65 6.74
N LEU A 52 12.83 -6.35 6.62
CA LEU A 52 12.22 -5.50 5.59
C LEU A 52 12.52 -6.00 4.17
N THR A 53 13.65 -6.68 3.97
CA THR A 53 13.99 -7.37 2.72
C THR A 53 12.99 -8.48 2.36
N GLN A 54 12.46 -9.19 3.36
CA GLN A 54 11.45 -10.22 3.19
C GLN A 54 10.05 -9.63 2.95
N LEU A 55 9.75 -8.46 3.52
CA LEU A 55 8.48 -7.78 3.25
C LEU A 55 8.44 -7.24 1.82
N MET A 56 9.51 -6.60 1.34
CA MET A 56 9.57 -6.02 -0.01
C MET A 56 9.36 -7.04 -1.13
N SER A 57 9.76 -8.30 -0.94
CA SER A 57 9.52 -9.37 -1.93
C SER A 57 8.03 -9.73 -2.07
N THR A 58 7.24 -9.54 -1.02
CA THR A 58 5.78 -9.81 -1.03
C THR A 58 4.95 -8.68 -1.62
N VAL A 59 5.41 -7.43 -1.51
CA VAL A 59 4.68 -6.26 -2.05
C VAL A 59 4.76 -6.22 -3.59
N SER A 60 5.80 -6.80 -4.18
CA SER A 60 6.04 -6.77 -5.62
C SER A 60 5.25 -7.81 -6.45
N ALA A 61 4.38 -8.61 -5.84
CA ALA A 61 3.72 -9.75 -6.48
C ALA A 61 2.36 -9.44 -7.16
N LYS A 62 1.94 -8.17 -7.28
CA LYS A 62 0.80 -7.80 -8.14
C LYS A 62 1.30 -7.20 -9.44
N ALA A 63 1.62 -8.06 -10.40
CA ALA A 63 1.95 -7.66 -11.76
C ALA A 63 0.79 -6.85 -12.39
N PRO A 64 1.02 -5.66 -12.95
CA PRO A 64 0.03 -4.96 -13.75
C PRO A 64 0.08 -5.57 -15.16
N GLY A 65 -0.90 -6.39 -15.54
CA GLY A 65 -0.92 -6.88 -16.92
C GLY A 65 -1.75 -8.12 -17.23
N GLN A 66 -2.97 -8.23 -16.71
CA GLN A 66 -3.99 -9.08 -17.34
C GLN A 66 -5.29 -8.29 -17.46
N HIS A 67 -5.32 -7.37 -18.42
CA HIS A 67 -6.58 -7.02 -19.09
C HIS A 67 -6.50 -7.57 -20.50
N GLY A 68 -7.44 -8.45 -20.79
CA GLY A 68 -7.46 -9.34 -21.93
C GLY A 68 -7.21 -8.62 -23.25
N ARG A 69 -6.44 -9.29 -24.10
CA ARG A 69 -6.42 -9.06 -25.54
C ARG A 69 -7.86 -9.04 -26.03
N ARG A 70 -8.40 -7.86 -26.32
CA ARG A 70 -9.66 -7.73 -27.06
C ARG A 70 -9.31 -7.64 -28.53
N ASP A 71 -9.66 -8.72 -29.22
CA ASP A 71 -9.85 -8.88 -30.66
C ASP A 71 -9.75 -7.60 -31.48
N THR A 72 -8.57 -7.37 -32.06
CA THR A 72 -8.41 -6.48 -33.21
C THR A 72 -8.58 -7.30 -34.49
N ASP A 73 -9.74 -7.95 -34.65
CA ASP A 73 -10.16 -8.62 -35.89
C ASP A 73 -11.34 -7.89 -36.55
N ARG A 74 -11.37 -6.55 -36.42
CA ARG A 74 -12.32 -5.73 -37.17
C ARG A 74 -11.78 -5.46 -38.57
N LYS A 75 -12.14 -6.36 -39.49
CA LYS A 75 -11.95 -6.23 -40.94
C LYS A 75 -12.44 -4.86 -41.43
N SER A 76 -11.53 -4.04 -41.96
CA SER A 76 -11.86 -2.77 -42.64
C SER A 76 -12.70 -3.03 -43.89
N PRO A 77 -13.86 -2.37 -44.10
CA PRO A 77 -14.48 -2.35 -45.40
C PRO A 77 -13.67 -1.41 -46.30
N GLY A 78 -13.06 -1.97 -47.35
CA GLY A 78 -12.45 -1.18 -48.41
C GLY A 78 -13.52 -0.40 -49.16
N TYR A 79 -13.28 0.90 -49.34
CA TYR A 79 -13.99 1.69 -50.35
C TYR A 79 -13.39 1.32 -51.71
N GLN A 80 -14.20 0.72 -52.59
CA GLN A 80 -13.90 0.64 -54.01
C GLN A 80 -14.29 1.96 -54.68
N GLU A 81 -13.49 2.32 -55.68
CA GLU A 81 -13.48 3.57 -56.46
C GLU A 81 -14.83 3.98 -57.07
#